data_AF-A0A4R9PDT0-F1
#
_entry.id   AF-A0A4R9PDT0-F1
#
_cell.length_a   1.000
_cell.length_b   1.000
_cell.length_c   1.000
_cell.angle_alpha   90.00
_cell.angle_beta   90.00
_cell.angle_gamma   90.00
#
_symmetry.space_group_name_H-M   'P 1'
#
loop_
_entity.id
_entity.type
_entity.pdbx_description
1 polymer ?
#
loop_
_entity_poly.entity_id
_entity_poly.type
_entity_poly.pdbx_seq_one_letter_code
_entity_poly.pdbx_strand_id
1 'polypeptide(L)'
;LDRTGLILEIFGERARTKEGTLQVELAHLNYQKGRLVRSWTHLERQRGGSIGLRGPGETQLETDRRLLQKRVEQLQKRLEKVEVQRTQMRRARVRSELPRVALVGYT
;
A
#
# COMPACT_ATOMS: atom_id res chain seq x y z
N LEU A 1 -12.60 -2.87 -14.01
CA LEU A 1 -12.35 -2.86 -12.54
C LEU A 1 -12.70 -4.23 -11.98
N ASP A 2 -11.81 -4.85 -11.22
CA ASP A 2 -12.12 -6.09 -10.50
C ASP A 2 -12.73 -5.76 -9.13
N ARG A 3 -13.27 -6.78 -8.45
CA ARG A 3 -13.88 -6.64 -7.12
C ARG A 3 -12.95 -5.95 -6.11
N THR A 4 -11.66 -6.30 -6.11
CA THR A 4 -10.68 -5.73 -5.19
C THR A 4 -10.43 -4.25 -5.47
N GLY A 5 -10.29 -3.86 -6.74
CA GLY A 5 -10.14 -2.45 -7.12
C GLY A 5 -11.34 -1.61 -6.70
N LEU A 6 -12.56 -2.11 -6.93
CA LEU A 6 -13.78 -1.42 -6.49
C LEU A 6 -13.84 -1.24 -4.97
N ILE A 7 -13.47 -2.27 -4.20
CA ILE A 7 -13.44 -2.18 -2.72
C ILE A 7 -12.42 -1.12 -2.27
N LEU A 8 -11.25 -1.05 -2.91
CA LEU A 8 -10.22 -0.06 -2.57
C LEU A 8 -10.65 1.37 -2.91
N GLU A 9 -11.38 1.57 -4.00
CA GLU A 9 -11.97 2.88 -4.34
C GLU A 9 -13.01 3.30 -3.29
N ILE A 10 -13.95 2.40 -2.94
CA ILE A 10 -14.95 2.67 -1.89
C ILE A 10 -14.28 2.98 -0.55
N PHE A 11 -13.23 2.24 -0.18
CA PHE A 11 -12.48 2.52 1.04
C PHE A 11 -11.71 3.84 0.97
N GLY A 12 -11.20 4.22 -0.21
CA GLY A 12 -10.53 5.50 -0.44
C GLY A 12 -11.48 6.68 -0.21
N GLU A 13 -12.69 6.61 -0.76
CA GLU A 13 -13.71 7.64 -0.57
C GLU A 13 -14.19 7.74 0.89
N ARG A 14 -14.25 6.61 1.60
CA ARG A 14 -14.72 6.54 2.99
C ARG A 14 -13.63 6.84 4.03
N ALA A 15 -12.36 6.83 3.67
CA ALA A 15 -11.25 7.04 4.60
C ALA A 15 -11.18 8.51 5.06
N ARG A 16 -11.72 8.79 6.26
CA ARG A 16 -11.70 10.13 6.87
C ARG A 16 -10.53 10.37 7.83
N THR A 17 -9.98 9.31 8.42
CA THR A 17 -8.89 9.41 9.39
C THR A 17 -7.55 9.24 8.71
N LYS A 18 -6.51 9.92 9.23
CA LYS A 18 -5.14 9.78 8.71
C LYS A 18 -4.65 8.32 8.72
N GLU A 19 -5.02 7.55 9.75
CA GLU A 19 -4.73 6.10 9.82
C GLU A 19 -5.41 5.36 8.66
N GLY A 20 -6.71 5.59 8.44
CA GLY A 20 -7.46 4.96 7.37
C GLY A 20 -6.93 5.31 5.98
N THR A 21 -6.61 6.59 5.74
CA THR A 21 -6.04 7.03 4.46
C THR A 21 -4.69 6.35 4.19
N LEU A 22 -3.82 6.25 5.19
CA LEU A 22 -2.53 5.56 5.05
C LEU A 22 -2.70 4.06 4.78
N GLN A 23 -3.65 3.40 5.44
CA GLN A 23 -3.94 1.98 5.23
C GLN A 23 -4.50 1.72 3.83
N VAL A 24 -5.40 2.59 3.34
CA VAL A 24 -5.96 2.46 2.00
C VAL A 24 -4.91 2.75 0.93
N GLU A 25 -4.09 3.79 1.08
CA GLU A 25 -2.98 4.08 0.16
C GLU A 25 -1.99 2.90 0.09
N LEU A 26 -1.64 2.33 1.24
CA LEU A 26 -0.79 1.13 1.31
C LEU A 26 -1.42 -0.07 0.60
N ALA A 27 -2.71 -0.31 0.83
CA ALA A 27 -3.44 -1.39 0.17
C ALA A 27 -3.51 -1.17 -1.35
N HIS A 28 -3.69 0.07 -1.79
CA HIS A 28 -3.74 0.42 -3.20
C HIS A 28 -2.39 0.18 -3.90
N LEU A 29 -1.29 0.58 -3.27
CA LEU A 29 0.07 0.34 -3.80
C LEU A 29 0.41 -1.16 -3.84
N ASN A 30 0.04 -1.93 -2.81
CA ASN A 30 0.26 -3.38 -2.81
C ASN A 30 -0.54 -4.08 -3.90
N TYR A 31 -1.80 -3.66 -4.10
CA TYR A 31 -2.65 -4.17 -5.15
C TYR A 31 -2.11 -3.83 -6.55
N GLN A 32 -1.63 -2.60 -6.76
CA GLN A 32 -0.98 -2.18 -8.01
C GLN A 32 0.31 -2.97 -8.26
N LYS A 33 1.19 -3.10 -7.26
CA LYS A 33 2.46 -3.83 -7.36
C LYS A 33 2.28 -5.25 -7.89
N GLY A 34 1.25 -5.97 -7.42
CA GLY A 34 0.95 -7.32 -7.89
C GLY A 34 0.48 -7.40 -9.34
N ARG A 35 -0.09 -6.31 -9.87
CA ARG A 35 -0.62 -6.24 -11.24
C ARG A 35 0.35 -5.64 -12.25
N LEU A 36 1.21 -4.71 -11.83
CA LEU A 36 2.21 -4.08 -12.70
C LEU A 36 3.15 -5.12 -13.36
N VAL A 37 3.46 -6.22 -12.66
CA VAL A 37 4.31 -7.30 -13.18
C VAL A 37 3.82 -7.86 -14.52
N ARG A 38 2.51 -7.88 -14.78
CA ARG A 38 1.96 -8.43 -16.04
C ARG A 38 1.97 -7.41 -17.18
N SER A 39 1.78 -6.13 -16.89
CA SER A 39 1.78 -5.06 -17.90
C SER A 39 3.18 -4.73 -18.44
N TRP A 40 4.23 -5.01 -17.67
CA TRP A 40 5.62 -4.74 -18.05
C TRP A 40 6.15 -5.61 -19.20
N THR A 41 5.60 -6.81 -19.38
CA THR A 41 5.95 -7.70 -20.51
C THR A 41 5.71 -7.06 -21.88
N HIS A 42 4.75 -6.12 -21.97
CA HIS A 42 4.48 -5.37 -23.21
C HIS A 42 5.44 -4.19 -23.41
N LEU A 43 5.96 -3.58 -22.33
CA LEU A 43 6.89 -2.45 -22.39
C LEU A 43 8.29 -2.86 -22.86
N GLU A 44 8.76 -4.06 -22.48
CA GLU A 44 10.00 -4.64 -23.00
C GLU A 44 9.89 -4.96 -24.50
N ARG A 45 8.72 -5.44 -24.95
CA ARG A 45 8.48 -5.76 -26.37
C ARG A 45 8.32 -4.51 -27.24
N GLN A 46 7.72 -3.43 -26.73
CA GLN A 46 7.61 -2.17 -27.47
C GLN A 46 8.96 -1.48 -27.69
N ARG A 47 9.94 -1.74 -26.82
CA ARG A 47 11.33 -1.30 -27.01
C ARG A 47 12.17 -2.23 -27.88
N GLY A 48 11.56 -3.26 -28.44
CA GLY A 48 12.04 -4.01 -29.59
C GLY A 48 13.50 -4.45 -29.51
N GLY A 49 13.84 -5.41 -28.65
CA GLY A 49 15.01 -6.31 -28.83
C GLY A 49 16.38 -5.67 -29.10
N SER A 50 16.54 -4.36 -28.96
CA SER A 50 17.73 -3.64 -29.36
C SER A 50 18.76 -3.76 -28.25
N ILE A 51 19.59 -4.79 -28.40
CA ILE A 51 20.98 -4.89 -27.95
C ILE A 51 21.65 -3.52 -28.13
N GLY A 52 21.53 -2.61 -27.16
CA GLY A 52 21.94 -1.22 -27.42
C GLY A 52 21.47 -0.16 -26.44
N LEU A 53 21.47 -0.41 -25.13
CA LEU A 53 21.46 0.66 -24.13
C LEU A 53 22.82 0.65 -23.39
N ARG A 54 23.80 1.34 -23.98
CA ARG A 54 25.03 1.77 -23.29
C ARG A 54 24.65 2.92 -22.33
N GLY A 55 24.24 2.58 -21.12
CA GLY A 55 23.81 3.48 -20.04
C GLY A 55 23.35 2.64 -18.85
N PRO A 56 23.37 3.16 -17.61
CA PRO A 56 23.56 2.39 -16.38
C PRO A 56 22.65 1.15 -16.33
N GLY A 57 23.24 -0.02 -16.10
CA GLY A 57 22.62 -1.35 -16.30
C GLY A 57 21.43 -1.70 -15.39
N GLU A 58 20.78 -0.73 -14.75
CA GLU A 58 19.51 -0.91 -14.05
C GLU A 58 18.38 -0.76 -15.08
N THR A 59 17.55 -1.79 -15.22
CA THR A 59 16.38 -1.68 -16.10
C THR A 59 15.40 -0.65 -15.53
N GLN A 60 14.67 0.07 -16.38
CA GLN A 60 13.63 1.00 -15.90
C GLN A 60 12.59 0.29 -15.02
N LEU A 61 12.36 -1.01 -15.27
CA LEU A 61 11.49 -1.87 -14.47
C LEU A 61 12.01 -2.07 -13.05
N GLU A 62 13.31 -2.31 -12.88
CA GLU A 62 13.93 -2.39 -11.55
C GLU A 62 13.83 -1.07 -10.80
N THR A 63 14.02 0.04 -11.52
CA THR A 63 13.89 1.39 -10.95
C THR A 63 12.46 1.64 -10.46
N ASP A 64 11.44 1.36 -11.27
CA ASP A 64 10.04 1.53 -10.89
C ASP A 64 9.63 0.62 -9.74
N ARG A 65 10.06 -0.64 -9.76
CA ARG A 65 9.83 -1.59 -8.65
C ARG A 65 10.47 -1.09 -7.36
N ARG A 66 11.68 -0.54 -7.45
CA ARG A 66 12.40 0.05 -6.31
C ARG A 66 11.70 1.30 -5.78
N LEU A 67 11.19 2.16 -6.64
CA LEU A 67 10.42 3.35 -6.24
C LEU A 67 9.11 2.96 -5.51
N LEU A 68 8.35 2.01 -6.06
CA LEU A 68 7.15 1.47 -5.42
C LEU A 68 7.46 0.85 -4.06
N GLN A 69 8.52 0.04 -3.98
CA GLN A 69 8.96 -0.59 -2.75
C GLN A 69 9.34 0.45 -1.68
N LYS A 70 10.12 1.48 -2.06
CA LYS A 70 10.46 2.60 -1.16
C LYS A 70 9.21 3.31 -0.65
N ARG A 71 8.20 3.50 -1.50
CA ARG A 71 6.94 4.15 -1.10
C ARG A 71 6.15 3.30 -0.10
N VAL A 72 6.07 1.99 -0.33
CA VAL A 72 5.45 1.03 0.60
C VAL A 72 6.14 1.09 1.97
N GLU A 73 7.47 1.04 2.00
CA GLU A 73 8.25 1.14 3.25
C GLU A 73 8.03 2.47 3.98
N GLN A 74 7.96 3.57 3.25
CA GLN A 74 7.65 4.89 3.83
C GLN A 74 6.26 4.92 4.48
N LEU A 75 5.25 4.34 3.83
CA LEU A 75 3.90 4.28 4.38
C LEU A 75 3.82 3.36 5.59
N GLN A 76 4.50 2.22 5.57
CA GLN A 76 4.59 1.31 6.73
C GLN A 76 5.21 2.01 7.94
N LYS A 77 6.33 2.73 7.76
CA LYS A 77 6.96 3.52 8.83
C LYS A 77 6.05 4.62 9.37
N ARG A 78 5.21 5.22 8.51
CA ARG A 78 4.21 6.21 8.95
C ARG A 78 3.08 5.55 9.75
N LEU A 79 2.66 4.36 9.34
CA LEU A 79 1.61 3.61 10.02
C LEU A 79 2.06 3.15 11.41
N GLU A 80 3.31 2.69 11.54
CA GLU A 80 3.93 2.32 12.82
C GLU A 80 3.90 3.48 13.83
N LYS A 81 4.20 4.71 13.39
CA LYS A 81 4.09 5.90 14.25
C LYS A 81 2.65 6.15 14.71
N VAL A 82 1.68 5.95 13.84
CA VAL A 82 0.26 6.10 14.18
C VAL A 82 -0.18 5.02 15.17
N GLU A 83 0.32 3.79 15.01
CA GLU A 83 0.07 2.68 15.93
C GLU A 83 0.63 2.97 17.34
N VAL A 84 1.84 3.52 17.44
CA VAL A 84 2.41 3.97 18.72
C VAL A 84 1.52 5.02 19.39
N GLN A 85 1.05 6.01 18.65
CA GLN A 85 0.13 7.02 19.20
C GLN A 85 -1.20 6.38 19.65
N ARG A 86 -1.73 5.44 18.87
CA ARG A 86 -2.98 4.74 19.17
C ARG A 86 -2.87 3.85 20.40
N THR A 87 -1.77 3.13 20.55
CA THR A 87 -1.51 2.30 21.73
C THR A 87 -1.41 3.16 22.98
N GLN A 88 -0.72 4.30 22.93
CA GLN A 88 -0.68 5.28 24.03
C GLN A 88 -2.06 5.78 24.43
N MET A 89 -2.90 6.21 23.47
CA MET A 89 -4.27 6.63 23.74
C MET A 89 -5.13 5.50 24.37
N ARG A 90 -4.85 4.24 24.00
CA ARG A 90 -5.56 3.08 24.55
C ARG A 90 -5.02 2.62 25.91
N ARG A 91 -3.83 3.05 26.35
CA ARG A 91 -3.24 2.61 27.64
C ARG A 91 -4.17 2.85 28.83
N ALA A 92 -4.87 3.98 28.88
CA ALA A 92 -5.83 4.25 29.95
C ALA A 92 -6.98 3.23 29.96
N ARG A 93 -7.50 2.87 28.77
CA ARG A 93 -8.56 1.86 28.59
C ARG A 93 -8.09 0.42 28.83
N VAL A 94 -6.79 0.16 28.64
CA VAL A 94 -6.18 -1.15 28.93
C VAL A 94 -5.95 -1.32 30.44
N ARG A 95 -5.63 -0.23 31.15
CA ARG A 95 -5.44 -0.23 32.60
C ARG A 95 -6.74 -0.24 33.38
N SER A 96 -7.84 0.25 32.79
CA SER A 96 -9.16 0.10 33.40
C SER A 96 -9.58 -1.37 33.35
N GLU A 97 -10.02 -1.94 34.47
CA GLU A 97 -10.57 -3.32 34.57
C GLU A 97 -11.94 -3.48 33.88
N LEU A 98 -12.29 -2.56 32.98
CA LEU A 98 -13.55 -2.58 32.26
C LEU A 98 -13.50 -3.61 31.13
N PRO A 99 -14.58 -4.41 30.94
CA PRO A 99 -14.65 -5.36 29.84
C PRO A 99 -14.64 -4.64 28.50
N ARG A 100 -13.87 -5.18 27.55
CA ARG A 100 -13.75 -4.66 26.17
C ARG A 100 -14.55 -5.56 25.24
N VAL A 101 -15.54 -4.97 24.58
CA VAL A 101 -16.36 -5.66 23.58
C VAL A 101 -16.12 -5.09 22.20
N ALA A 102 -16.21 -5.92 21.17
CA ALA A 102 -16.15 -5.53 19.77
C ALA A 102 -17.34 -6.16 19.04
N LEU A 103 -18.02 -5.36 18.23
CA LEU A 103 -19.10 -5.82 17.36
C LEU A 103 -18.51 -6.18 15.99
N VAL A 104 -18.93 -7.32 15.44
CA VAL A 104 -18.50 -7.80 14.13
C VAL A 104 -19.73 -8.17 13.30
N GLY A 105 -19.71 -7.89 12.00
CA GLY A 105 -20.80 -8.13 11.08
C GLY A 105 -20.46 -7.64 9.67
N TYR A 106 -21.30 -7.98 8.70
CA TYR A 106 -21.20 -7.41 7.34
C TYR A 106 -21.59 -5.93 7.36
N THR A 107 -20.88 -5.13 6.55
CA THR A 107 -21.23 -3.75 6.25
C THR A 107 -22.46 -3.64 5.38
#